data_AF-A0A6H9LB58-F1
#
_entry.id   AF-A0A6H9LB58-F1
#
_cell.length_a   1.000
_cell.length_b   1.000
_cell.length_c   1.000
_cell.angle_alpha   90.00
_cell.angle_beta   90.00
_cell.angle_gamma   90.00
#
_symmetry.space_group_name_H-M   'P 1'
#
loop_
_entity.id
_entity.type
_entity.pdbx_description
1 polymer ?
#
loop_
_entity_poly.entity_id
_entity_poly.type
_entity_poly.pdbx_seq_one_letter_code
_entity_poly.pdbx_strand_id
1 'polypeptide(L)'
;MFGKVFNFVKLPFLLIIIWALLRFSLGVFFGVPYAPRGNAMFSLVGLTLISSIYFGALSKTVAGFDWKGTLMTGVLIGFGAQSLIFVLSIISLAAGLENSYFIHWDAINTQAGETVTMGALVSLRFVGIIINCIIAAIAAALGRALSGLAPAKA
;
A
#
# COMPACT_ATOMS: atom_id res chain seq x y z
N MET A 1 -18.06 -13.91 2.02
CA MET A 1 -16.68 -13.75 2.53
C MET A 1 -16.13 -12.35 2.28
N PHE A 2 -16.10 -11.87 1.02
CA PHE A 2 -15.55 -10.56 0.65
C PHE A 2 -16.03 -9.39 1.52
N GLY A 3 -17.34 -9.19 1.67
CA GLY A 3 -17.87 -8.08 2.48
C GLY A 3 -17.47 -8.12 3.96
N LYS A 4 -17.28 -9.31 4.54
CA LYS A 4 -16.78 -9.46 5.92
C LYS A 4 -15.32 -9.02 6.01
N VAL A 5 -14.48 -9.46 5.06
CA VAL A 5 -13.07 -9.05 5.00
C VAL A 5 -12.94 -7.56 4.74
N PHE A 6 -13.73 -7.01 3.81
CA PHE A 6 -13.76 -5.58 3.53
C PHE A 6 -14.10 -4.75 4.79
N ASN A 7 -15.12 -5.16 5.54
CA ASN A 7 -15.46 -4.52 6.81
C ASN A 7 -14.33 -4.61 7.85
N PHE A 8 -13.63 -5.74 7.88
CA PHE A 8 -12.50 -5.97 8.78
C PHE A 8 -11.30 -5.06 8.46
N VAL A 9 -11.04 -4.76 7.17
CA VAL A 9 -9.89 -3.94 6.74
C VAL A 9 -10.18 -2.45 6.56
N LYS A 10 -11.34 -1.95 7.02
CA LYS A 10 -11.71 -0.52 6.93
C LYS A 10 -10.67 0.41 7.56
N LEU A 11 -10.14 0.04 8.73
CA LEU A 11 -9.13 0.84 9.42
C LEU A 11 -7.82 0.92 8.60
N PRO A 12 -7.23 -0.19 8.11
CA PRO A 12 -6.12 -0.15 7.17
C PRO A 12 -6.38 0.76 5.97
N PHE A 13 -7.56 0.70 5.36
CA PHE A 13 -7.90 1.58 4.23
C PHE A 13 -7.92 3.06 4.62
N LEU A 14 -8.51 3.42 5.76
CA LEU A 14 -8.48 4.78 6.25
C LEU A 14 -7.03 5.27 6.46
N LEU A 15 -6.18 4.46 7.09
CA LEU A 15 -4.78 4.79 7.33
C LEU A 15 -3.99 4.92 6.03
N ILE A 16 -4.22 4.02 5.06
CA ILE A 16 -3.62 4.08 3.71
C ILE A 16 -3.98 5.38 3.00
N ILE A 17 -5.25 5.80 3.06
CA ILE A 17 -5.71 7.06 2.48
C ILE A 17 -4.98 8.24 3.12
N ILE A 18 -4.95 8.28 4.46
CA ILE A 18 -4.26 9.34 5.21
C ILE A 18 -2.76 9.37 4.83
N TRP A 19 -2.08 8.22 4.84
CA TRP A 19 -0.66 8.14 4.48
C TRP A 19 -0.39 8.60 3.06
N ALA A 20 -1.24 8.23 2.11
CA ALA A 20 -1.07 8.63 0.72
C ALA A 20 -1.24 10.14 0.55
N LEU A 21 -2.23 10.75 1.21
CA LEU A 21 -2.45 12.20 1.18
C LEU A 21 -1.30 12.95 1.84
N LEU A 22 -0.80 12.48 2.98
CA LEU A 22 0.36 13.07 3.65
C LEU A 22 1.62 12.96 2.77
N ARG A 23 1.86 11.79 2.18
CA ARG A 23 2.99 11.58 1.26
C ARG A 23 2.89 12.44 0.01
N PHE A 24 1.69 12.54 -0.57
CA PHE A 24 1.42 13.42 -1.71
C PHE A 24 1.72 14.87 -1.35
N SER A 25 1.27 15.30 -0.18
CA SER A 25 1.46 16.67 0.28
C SER A 25 2.93 17.02 0.54
N LEU A 26 3.72 16.09 1.09
CA LEU A 26 5.16 16.29 1.30
C LEU A 26 5.90 16.63 0.00
N GLY A 27 5.65 15.87 -1.06
CA GLY A 27 6.27 16.13 -2.36
C GLY A 27 5.70 17.38 -3.03
N VAL A 28 4.38 17.42 -3.22
CA VAL A 28 3.72 18.41 -4.07
C VAL A 28 3.60 19.78 -3.40
N PHE A 29 3.14 19.85 -2.15
CA PHE A 29 2.83 21.11 -1.48
C PHE A 29 3.98 21.64 -0.63
N PHE A 30 4.74 20.76 0.01
CA PHE A 30 5.84 21.14 0.90
C PHE A 30 7.22 21.08 0.22
N GLY A 31 7.31 20.55 -1.00
CA GLY A 31 8.56 20.51 -1.79
C GLY A 31 9.69 19.73 -1.11
N VAL A 32 9.36 18.81 -0.20
CA VAL A 32 10.38 18.06 0.55
C VAL A 32 11.12 17.13 -0.42
N PRO A 33 12.46 17.11 -0.43
CA PRO A 33 13.21 16.21 -1.31
C PRO A 33 12.90 14.73 -1.03
N TYR A 34 12.74 13.94 -2.10
CA TYR A 34 12.44 12.51 -1.99
C TYR A 34 13.53 11.75 -1.22
N ALA A 35 14.81 12.06 -1.44
CA ALA A 35 15.94 11.45 -0.74
C ALA A 35 16.70 12.50 0.10
N PRO A 36 17.35 12.12 1.21
CA PRO A 36 17.50 10.75 1.73
C PRO A 36 16.41 10.30 2.71
N ARG A 37 15.54 11.21 3.18
CA ARG A 37 14.55 10.90 4.25
C ARG A 37 13.09 10.88 3.78
N GLY A 38 12.74 11.65 2.74
CA GLY A 38 11.36 11.75 2.25
C GLY A 38 10.77 10.41 1.80
N ASN A 39 11.61 9.52 1.26
CA ASN A 39 11.22 8.22 0.74
C ASN A 39 10.63 7.31 1.84
N ALA A 40 11.16 7.39 3.06
CA ALA A 40 10.71 6.63 4.22
C ALA A 40 9.49 7.26 4.90
N MET A 41 9.34 8.59 4.83
CA MET A 41 8.22 9.31 5.43
C MET A 41 6.89 8.92 4.76
N PHE A 42 5.92 8.51 5.58
CA PHE A 42 4.62 8.04 5.13
C PHE A 42 4.70 6.96 4.03
N SER A 43 5.65 6.01 4.17
CA SER A 43 5.81 4.90 3.22
C SER A 43 4.55 4.03 3.16
N LEU A 44 3.87 4.05 2.00
CA LEU A 44 2.69 3.22 1.74
C LEU A 44 3.04 1.73 1.70
N VAL A 45 4.23 1.37 1.21
CA VAL A 45 4.70 -0.02 1.20
C VAL A 45 4.86 -0.52 2.63
N GLY A 46 5.57 0.25 3.48
CA GLY A 46 5.76 -0.11 4.89
C GLY A 46 4.43 -0.25 5.64
N LEU A 47 3.52 0.72 5.47
CA LEU A 47 2.19 0.65 6.09
C LEU A 47 1.38 -0.55 5.60
N THR A 48 1.41 -0.87 4.30
CA THR A 48 0.70 -2.02 3.71
C THR A 48 1.20 -3.33 4.29
N LEU A 49 2.52 -3.49 4.41
CA LEU A 49 3.14 -4.69 4.97
C LEU A 49 2.76 -4.87 6.44
N ILE A 50 2.97 -3.83 7.25
CA ILE A 50 2.66 -3.87 8.69
C ILE A 50 1.17 -4.12 8.90
N SER A 51 0.30 -3.42 8.17
CA SER A 51 -1.16 -3.61 8.26
C SER A 51 -1.55 -5.03 7.87
N SER A 52 -0.96 -5.58 6.81
CA SER A 52 -1.22 -6.96 6.39
C SER A 52 -0.81 -7.96 7.46
N ILE A 53 0.36 -7.80 8.09
CA ILE A 53 0.82 -8.66 9.19
C ILE A 53 -0.15 -8.60 10.38
N TYR A 54 -0.47 -7.40 10.88
CA TYR A 54 -1.35 -7.26 12.05
C TYR A 54 -2.75 -7.80 11.79
N PHE A 55 -3.37 -7.42 10.67
CA PHE A 55 -4.73 -7.89 10.35
C PHE A 55 -4.73 -9.37 9.97
N GLY A 56 -3.64 -9.89 9.41
CA GLY A 56 -3.41 -11.31 9.23
C GLY A 56 -3.38 -12.07 10.56
N ALA A 57 -2.66 -11.56 11.57
CA ALA A 57 -2.59 -12.15 12.91
C ALA A 57 -3.95 -12.16 13.62
N LEU A 58 -4.72 -11.07 13.49
CA LEU A 58 -6.03 -10.91 14.10
C LEU A 58 -7.17 -11.61 13.34
N SER A 59 -6.94 -12.04 12.09
CA SER A 59 -7.96 -12.63 11.22
C SER A 59 -8.67 -13.85 11.83
N LYS A 60 -7.98 -14.67 12.65
CA LYS A 60 -8.58 -15.86 13.29
C LYS A 60 -9.41 -15.47 14.50
N THR A 61 -8.75 -14.78 15.42
CA THR A 61 -9.22 -14.59 16.79
C THR A 61 -10.30 -13.52 16.85
N VAL A 62 -10.17 -12.46 16.05
CA VAL A 62 -11.11 -11.36 16.00
C VAL A 62 -12.20 -11.60 14.96
N ALA A 63 -11.81 -12.00 13.73
CA ALA A 63 -12.74 -12.06 12.60
C ALA A 63 -13.27 -13.48 12.29
N GLY A 64 -12.71 -14.52 12.91
CA GLY A 64 -13.13 -15.91 12.67
C GLY A 64 -12.83 -16.42 11.25
N PHE A 65 -11.87 -15.80 10.55
CA PHE A 65 -11.54 -16.18 9.17
C PHE A 65 -10.68 -17.43 9.11
N ASP A 66 -10.86 -18.19 8.04
CA ASP A 66 -9.97 -19.27 7.61
C ASP A 66 -8.74 -18.71 6.88
N TRP A 67 -7.89 -19.59 6.36
CA TRP A 67 -6.71 -19.19 5.58
C TRP A 67 -7.09 -18.40 4.32
N LYS A 68 -8.21 -18.73 3.68
CA LYS A 68 -8.71 -18.00 2.51
C LYS A 68 -9.08 -16.56 2.86
N GLY A 69 -9.82 -16.35 3.95
CA GLY A 69 -10.15 -15.01 4.45
C GLY A 69 -8.90 -14.23 4.90
N THR A 70 -7.90 -14.93 5.45
CA THR A 70 -6.59 -14.34 5.81
C THR A 70 -5.86 -13.83 4.57
N LEU A 71 -5.68 -14.66 3.54
CA LEU A 71 -5.02 -14.26 2.29
C LEU A 71 -5.77 -13.10 1.63
N MET A 72 -7.10 -13.18 1.60
CA MET A 72 -7.94 -12.11 1.03
C MET A 72 -7.83 -10.80 1.82
N THR A 73 -7.55 -10.86 3.13
CA THR A 73 -7.26 -9.66 3.94
C THR A 73 -6.03 -8.94 3.40
N GLY A 74 -4.93 -9.66 3.21
CA GLY A 74 -3.71 -9.10 2.63
C GLY A 74 -3.91 -8.60 1.20
N VAL A 75 -4.58 -9.38 0.34
CA VAL A 75 -4.91 -8.97 -1.04
C VAL A 75 -5.71 -7.65 -1.04
N LEU A 76 -6.73 -7.53 -0.19
CA LEU A 76 -7.55 -6.32 -0.15
C LEU A 76 -6.77 -5.10 0.31
N ILE A 77 -5.96 -5.23 1.37
CA ILE A 77 -5.09 -4.14 1.87
C ILE A 77 -4.10 -3.73 0.77
N GLY A 78 -3.41 -4.69 0.16
CA GLY A 78 -2.47 -4.45 -0.93
C GLY A 78 -3.14 -3.79 -2.13
N PHE A 79 -4.32 -4.28 -2.53
CA PHE A 79 -5.06 -3.72 -3.64
C PHE A 79 -5.48 -2.28 -3.37
N GLY A 80 -6.04 -1.98 -2.20
CA GLY A 80 -6.41 -0.62 -1.83
C GLY A 80 -5.23 0.36 -1.85
N ALA A 81 -4.07 -0.04 -1.31
CA ALA A 81 -2.86 0.77 -1.35
C ALA A 81 -2.37 1.00 -2.78
N GLN A 82 -2.30 -0.05 -3.60
CA GLN A 82 -1.78 0.04 -4.95
C GLN A 82 -2.73 0.77 -5.91
N SER A 83 -4.05 0.65 -5.74
CA SER A 83 -5.03 1.45 -6.47
C SER A 83 -4.83 2.94 -6.19
N LEU A 84 -4.57 3.30 -4.94
CA LEU A 84 -4.34 4.71 -4.58
C LEU A 84 -3.01 5.23 -5.15
N ILE A 85 -1.94 4.43 -5.09
CA ILE A 85 -0.65 4.74 -5.74
C ILE A 85 -0.86 4.92 -7.25
N PHE A 86 -1.58 4.01 -7.90
CA PHE A 86 -1.86 4.06 -9.33
C PHE A 86 -2.59 5.35 -9.72
N VAL A 87 -3.68 5.68 -9.01
CA VAL A 87 -4.46 6.90 -9.28
C VAL A 87 -3.64 8.15 -9.02
N LEU A 88 -2.91 8.24 -7.91
CA LEU A 88 -2.09 9.41 -7.57
C LEU A 88 -0.92 9.57 -8.55
N SER A 89 -0.33 8.48 -9.04
CA SER A 89 0.67 8.52 -10.10
C SER A 89 0.10 9.10 -11.39
N ILE A 90 -1.07 8.65 -11.83
CA ILE A 90 -1.73 9.19 -13.03
C ILE A 90 -2.04 10.67 -12.87
N ILE A 91 -2.65 11.06 -11.74
CA ILE A 91 -2.95 12.47 -11.44
C ILE A 91 -1.68 13.30 -11.47
N SER A 92 -0.61 12.82 -10.83
CA SER A 92 0.66 13.55 -10.77
C SER A 92 1.26 13.78 -12.15
N LEU A 93 1.26 12.76 -13.01
CA LEU A 93 1.80 12.90 -14.35
C LEU A 93 0.90 13.77 -15.23
N ALA A 94 -0.42 13.57 -15.19
CA ALA A 94 -1.38 14.32 -16.01
C ALA A 94 -1.42 15.82 -15.64
N ALA A 95 -1.21 16.15 -14.37
CA ALA A 95 -1.19 17.53 -13.88
C ALA A 95 0.22 18.16 -13.89
N GLY A 96 1.25 17.46 -14.40
CA GLY A 96 2.62 17.98 -14.46
C GLY A 96 3.26 18.25 -13.09
N LEU A 97 2.91 17.45 -12.07
CA LEU A 97 3.41 17.62 -10.70
C LEU A 97 4.80 17.00 -10.54
N GLU A 98 5.84 17.67 -11.05
CA GLU A 98 7.23 17.15 -11.09
C GLU A 98 7.80 16.77 -9.72
N ASN A 99 7.40 17.47 -8.65
CA ASN A 99 7.82 17.18 -7.28
C ASN A 99 7.06 16.02 -6.61
N SER A 100 6.12 15.40 -7.31
CA SER A 100 5.33 14.32 -6.74
C SER A 100 6.15 13.04 -6.54
N TYR A 101 6.11 12.53 -5.31
CA TYR A 101 6.75 11.27 -4.94
C TYR A 101 6.18 10.06 -5.69
N PHE A 102 5.00 10.19 -6.30
CA PHE A 102 4.33 9.11 -7.02
C PHE A 102 4.85 8.93 -8.46
N ILE A 103 5.61 9.88 -8.99
CA ILE A 103 6.25 9.80 -10.32
C ILE A 103 7.77 9.97 -10.25
N HIS A 104 8.32 10.19 -9.06
CA HIS A 104 9.76 10.23 -8.84
C HIS A 104 10.41 8.93 -9.34
N TRP A 105 11.51 9.04 -10.10
CA TRP A 105 12.18 7.92 -10.78
C TRP A 105 12.47 6.72 -9.85
N ASP A 106 12.94 6.99 -8.62
CA ASP A 106 13.21 5.95 -7.62
C ASP A 106 11.93 5.23 -7.16
N ALA A 107 10.78 5.92 -7.12
CA ALA A 107 9.50 5.34 -6.72
C ALA A 107 8.83 4.48 -7.82
N ILE A 108 9.31 4.59 -9.06
CA ILE A 108 8.88 3.81 -10.22
C ILE A 108 9.97 2.87 -10.75
N ASN A 109 11.13 2.83 -10.07
CA ASN A 109 12.29 2.00 -10.40
C ASN A 109 12.85 2.25 -11.81
N THR A 110 12.96 3.52 -12.21
CA THR A 110 13.56 3.94 -13.49
C THR A 110 14.92 4.61 -13.28
N GLN A 111 15.59 4.99 -14.37
CA GLN A 111 16.92 5.63 -14.26
C GLN A 111 16.82 7.00 -13.60
N ALA A 112 17.91 7.43 -12.95
CA ALA A 112 17.95 8.69 -12.23
C ALA A 112 17.67 9.88 -13.16
N GLY A 113 16.67 10.69 -12.80
CA GLY A 113 16.23 11.85 -13.60
C GLY A 113 15.36 11.51 -14.82
N GLU A 114 15.05 10.23 -15.04
CA GLU A 114 14.20 9.82 -16.15
C GLU A 114 12.73 10.22 -15.93
N THR A 115 12.16 10.92 -16.91
CA THR A 115 10.72 11.20 -16.97
C THR A 115 10.01 10.09 -17.74
N VAL A 116 8.94 9.53 -17.17
CA VAL A 116 8.17 8.47 -17.83
C VAL A 116 6.96 9.00 -18.58
N THR A 117 6.63 8.35 -19.70
CA THR A 117 5.37 8.58 -20.41
C THR A 117 4.18 7.98 -19.65
N MET A 118 2.97 8.44 -19.94
CA MET A 118 1.74 7.90 -19.33
C MET A 118 1.59 6.39 -19.57
N GLY A 119 1.88 5.92 -20.79
CA GLY A 119 1.82 4.49 -21.12
C GLY A 119 2.79 3.65 -20.29
N ALA A 120 4.04 4.12 -20.13
CA ALA A 120 5.03 3.45 -19.31
C ALA A 120 4.63 3.43 -17.82
N LEU A 121 4.14 4.57 -17.30
CA LEU A 121 3.71 4.70 -15.91
C LEU A 121 2.54 3.74 -15.58
N VAL A 122 1.52 3.70 -16.45
CA VAL A 122 0.37 2.80 -16.27
C VAL A 122 0.82 1.34 -16.26
N SER A 123 1.69 0.94 -17.18
CA SER A 123 2.23 -0.43 -17.24
C SER A 123 2.99 -0.80 -15.97
N LEU A 124 3.93 0.05 -15.54
CA LEU A 124 4.72 -0.16 -14.31
C LEU A 124 3.83 -0.29 -13.07
N ARG A 125 2.84 0.59 -12.93
CA ARG A 125 1.92 0.57 -11.77
C ARG A 125 0.96 -0.62 -11.82
N PHE A 126 0.53 -1.05 -13.00
CA PHE A 126 -0.32 -2.24 -13.13
C PHE A 126 0.40 -3.52 -12.70
N VAL A 127 1.65 -3.70 -13.13
CA VAL A 127 2.51 -4.80 -12.66
C VAL A 127 2.73 -4.69 -11.15
N GLY A 128 2.96 -3.47 -10.65
CA GLY A 128 3.07 -3.18 -9.23
C GLY A 128 1.84 -3.58 -8.42
N ILE A 129 0.62 -3.36 -8.93
CA ILE A 129 -0.62 -3.80 -8.28
C ILE A 129 -0.58 -5.31 -8.05
N ILE A 130 -0.28 -6.10 -9.07
CA ILE A 130 -0.30 -7.57 -8.98
C ILE A 130 0.74 -8.06 -7.97
N ILE A 131 2.01 -7.65 -8.15
CA ILE A 131 3.12 -8.12 -7.32
C ILE A 131 2.91 -7.71 -5.85
N ASN A 132 2.56 -6.45 -5.59
CA ASN A 132 2.42 -5.96 -4.23
C ASN A 132 1.17 -6.51 -3.51
N CYS A 133 0.10 -6.87 -4.24
CA CYS A 133 -1.02 -7.61 -3.66
C CYS A 133 -0.60 -9.01 -3.20
N ILE A 134 0.23 -9.70 -3.98
CA ILE A 134 0.77 -11.02 -3.61
C ILE A 134 1.65 -10.89 -2.37
N ILE A 135 2.55 -9.91 -2.34
CA ILE A 135 3.41 -9.64 -1.17
C ILE A 135 2.57 -9.35 0.08
N ALA A 136 1.52 -8.53 -0.04
CA ALA A 136 0.60 -8.23 1.06
C ALA A 136 -0.16 -9.49 1.53
N ALA A 137 -0.58 -10.37 0.62
CA ALA A 137 -1.20 -11.65 0.97
C ALA A 137 -0.24 -12.56 1.75
N ILE A 138 1.02 -12.64 1.32
CA ILE A 138 2.08 -13.38 2.04
C ILE A 138 2.30 -12.79 3.42
N ALA A 139 2.40 -11.46 3.53
CA ALA A 139 2.53 -10.76 4.81
C ALA A 139 1.37 -11.07 5.77
N ALA A 140 0.13 -11.13 5.25
CA ALA A 140 -1.03 -11.54 6.04
C ALA A 140 -0.99 -13.01 6.47
N ALA A 141 -0.52 -13.91 5.60
CA ALA A 141 -0.33 -15.31 5.94
C ALA A 141 0.74 -15.50 7.04
N LEU A 142 1.84 -14.76 6.96
CA LEU A 142 2.87 -14.72 8.01
C LEU A 142 2.29 -14.20 9.33
N GLY A 143 1.54 -13.09 9.29
CA GLY A 143 0.83 -12.59 10.46
C GLY A 143 -0.07 -13.64 11.09
N ARG A 144 -0.83 -14.38 10.28
CA ARG A 144 -1.69 -15.48 10.74
C ARG A 144 -0.92 -16.63 11.38
N ALA A 145 0.22 -17.01 10.84
CA ALA A 145 1.09 -18.00 11.46
C ALA A 145 1.57 -17.53 12.84
N LEU A 146 1.78 -16.22 13.02
CA LEU A 146 2.14 -15.57 14.28
C LEU A 146 0.95 -15.23 15.18
N SER A 147 -0.27 -15.71 14.87
CA SER A 147 -1.49 -15.34 15.61
C SER A 147 -1.48 -15.71 17.10
N GLY A 148 -0.63 -16.64 17.54
CA GLY A 148 -0.43 -16.96 18.95
C GLY A 148 0.22 -15.83 19.76
N LEU A 149 0.84 -14.85 19.10
CA LEU A 149 1.41 -13.64 19.71
C LEU A 149 0.40 -12.48 19.77
N ALA A 150 -0.74 -12.61 19.09
CA ALA A 150 -1.75 -11.58 19.04
C ALA A 150 -2.67 -11.65 20.27
N PRO A 151 -3.21 -10.51 20.74
CA PRO A 151 -4.17 -10.51 21.83
C PRO A 151 -5.38 -11.39 21.48
N ALA A 152 -5.76 -12.24 22.43
CA ALA A 152 -6.97 -13.04 22.34
C ALA A 152 -8.20 -12.17 22.62
N LYS A 153 -9.35 -12.61 22.11
CA LYS A 153 -10.63 -12.00 22.44
C LYS A 153 -10.88 -12.17 23.95
N ALA A 154 -11.04 -11.05 24.66
CA ALA A 154 -11.40 -11.04 26.07
C ALA A 154 -12.80 -11.63 26.30
#